data_AF-A0A089QS82-F1
#
_entry.id   AF-A0A089QS82-F1
#
_cell.length_a   1.000
_cell.length_b   1.000
_cell.length_c   1.000
_cell.angle_alpha   90.00
_cell.angle_beta   90.00
_cell.angle_gamma   90.00
#
_symmetry.space_group_name_H-M   'P 1'
#
loop_
_entity.id
_entity.type
_entity.pdbx_description
1 polymer ?
#
loop_
_entity_poly.entity_id
_entity_poly.type
_entity_poly.pdbx_seq_one_letter_code
_entity_poly.pdbx_strand_id
1 'polypeptide(L)'
;MFMSSADCIFFKSRAECFSNSKLHALDRYWSINNSHPMHEQMHEIIEDILNTRGEKTIKESRLDLVRNFERSLSISTPMGRLSANIISFISCFVMSMVNSTKR
;
A
#
# COMPACT_ATOMS: atom_id res chain seq x y z
N MET A 1 -5.82 6.72 -21.21
CA MET A 1 -7.26 7.06 -21.20
C MET A 1 -7.86 6.49 -19.92
N PHE A 2 -8.65 7.24 -19.17
CA PHE A 2 -9.29 6.76 -17.94
C PHE A 2 -10.64 6.10 -18.27
N MET A 3 -11.12 5.21 -17.42
CA MET A 3 -12.48 4.70 -17.56
C MET A 3 -13.48 5.83 -17.36
N SER A 4 -14.55 5.83 -18.17
CA SER A 4 -15.65 6.75 -17.94
C SER A 4 -16.38 6.36 -16.64
N SER A 5 -17.07 7.31 -16.02
CA SER A 5 -17.84 7.04 -14.80
C SER A 5 -18.92 5.96 -15.02
N ALA A 6 -19.55 5.94 -16.20
CA ALA A 6 -20.54 4.93 -16.56
C ALA A 6 -19.92 3.52 -16.61
N ASP A 7 -18.72 3.38 -17.17
CA ASP A 7 -18.01 2.10 -17.23
C ASP A 7 -17.58 1.63 -15.84
N CYS A 8 -17.16 2.55 -14.96
CA CYS A 8 -16.82 2.22 -13.58
C CYS A 8 -18.02 1.67 -12.80
N ILE A 9 -19.18 2.32 -12.93
CA ILE A 9 -20.42 1.89 -12.27
C ILE A 9 -20.86 0.52 -12.79
N PHE A 10 -20.84 0.34 -14.12
CA PHE A 10 -21.20 -0.93 -14.75
C PHE A 10 -20.27 -2.07 -14.30
N PHE A 11 -18.96 -1.82 -14.28
CA PHE A 11 -17.98 -2.79 -13.81
C PHE A 11 -18.18 -3.12 -12.33
N LYS A 12 -18.37 -2.11 -11.46
CA LYS A 12 -18.60 -2.30 -10.03
C LYS A 12 -19.83 -3.17 -9.78
N SER A 13 -20.97 -2.83 -10.39
CA SER A 13 -22.22 -3.59 -10.25
C SER A 13 -22.05 -5.05 -10.67
N ARG A 14 -21.29 -5.31 -11.73
CA ARG A 14 -20.99 -6.69 -12.16
C ARG A 14 -20.03 -7.41 -11.23
N ALA A 15 -19.01 -6.72 -10.74
CA ALA A 15 -18.00 -7.28 -9.85
C ALA A 15 -18.59 -7.62 -8.46
N GLU A 16 -19.60 -6.89 -8.01
CA GLU A 16 -20.38 -7.19 -6.81
C GLU A 16 -21.13 -8.54 -6.90
N CYS A 17 -21.33 -9.11 -8.09
CA CYS A 17 -21.91 -10.45 -8.23
C CYS A 17 -20.86 -11.57 -8.23
N PHE A 18 -19.56 -11.25 -8.24
CA PHE A 18 -18.52 -12.28 -8.26
C PHE A 18 -18.32 -12.94 -6.89
N SER A 19 -17.89 -14.20 -6.91
CA SER A 19 -17.46 -14.90 -5.70
C SER A 19 -16.17 -14.27 -5.15
N ASN A 20 -15.94 -14.42 -3.84
CA ASN A 20 -14.73 -13.88 -3.20
C ASN A 20 -13.46 -14.46 -3.84
N SER A 21 -13.44 -15.75 -4.19
CA SER A 21 -12.33 -16.39 -4.90
C SER A 21 -11.99 -15.72 -6.23
N LYS A 22 -13.01 -15.30 -6.98
CA LYS A 22 -12.85 -14.63 -8.26
C LYS A 22 -12.39 -13.18 -8.09
N LEU A 23 -12.89 -12.49 -7.07
CA LEU A 23 -12.43 -11.15 -6.72
C LEU A 23 -10.95 -11.15 -6.31
N HIS A 24 -10.52 -12.09 -5.46
CA HIS A 24 -9.11 -12.25 -5.08
C HIS A 24 -8.19 -12.57 -6.26
N ALA A 25 -8.66 -13.37 -7.22
CA ALA A 25 -7.90 -13.64 -8.44
C ALA A 25 -7.75 -12.38 -9.32
N LEU A 26 -8.81 -11.57 -9.43
CA LEU A 26 -8.78 -10.30 -10.16
C LEU A 26 -7.91 -9.26 -9.45
N ASP A 27 -8.01 -9.17 -8.12
CA ASP A 27 -7.16 -8.30 -7.29
C ASP A 27 -5.67 -8.57 -7.59
N ARG A 28 -5.28 -9.86 -7.58
CA ARG A 28 -3.91 -10.29 -7.92
C ARG A 28 -3.52 -9.98 -9.36
N TYR A 29 -4.43 -10.21 -10.29
CA TYR A 29 -4.17 -9.98 -11.70
C TYR A 29 -3.89 -8.50 -11.97
N TRP A 30 -4.71 -7.61 -11.43
CA TRP A 30 -4.54 -6.17 -11.64
C TRP A 30 -3.42 -5.57 -10.81
N SER A 31 -3.09 -6.14 -9.63
CA SER A 31 -1.92 -5.70 -8.85
C SER A 31 -0.60 -5.90 -9.61
N ILE A 32 -0.56 -6.88 -10.53
CA ILE A 32 0.59 -7.16 -11.39
C ILE A 32 0.51 -6.35 -12.68
N ASN A 33 -0.68 -6.21 -13.25
CA ASN A 33 -0.91 -5.58 -14.55
C ASN A 33 -1.38 -4.12 -14.46
N ASN A 34 -0.78 -3.31 -13.57
CA ASN A 34 -1.21 -1.93 -13.29
C ASN A 34 -0.59 -0.86 -14.20
N SER A 35 -0.01 -1.25 -15.34
CA SER A 35 0.74 -0.34 -16.22
C SER A 35 -0.13 0.74 -16.90
N HIS A 36 -1.45 0.58 -16.90
CA HIS A 36 -2.39 1.51 -17.50
C HIS A 36 -3.35 2.06 -16.43
N PRO A 37 -3.66 3.37 -16.44
CA PRO A 37 -4.50 4.01 -15.41
C PRO A 37 -5.90 3.39 -15.28
N MET A 38 -6.44 2.82 -16.37
CA MET A 38 -7.70 2.08 -16.31
C MET A 38 -7.61 0.81 -15.45
N HIS A 39 -6.46 0.13 -15.48
CA HIS A 39 -6.25 -1.08 -14.69
C HIS A 39 -6.13 -0.76 -13.21
N GLU A 40 -5.53 0.38 -12.88
CA GLU A 40 -5.49 0.91 -11.51
C GLU A 40 -6.91 1.20 -11.00
N GLN A 41 -7.76 1.84 -11.81
CA GLN A 41 -9.17 2.07 -11.46
C GLN A 41 -9.96 0.76 -11.29
N MET A 42 -9.73 -0.25 -12.14
CA MET A 42 -10.35 -1.57 -11.97
C MET A 42 -9.88 -2.25 -10.68
N HIS A 43 -8.59 -2.14 -10.35
CA HIS A 43 -8.01 -2.68 -9.12
C HIS A 43 -8.65 -2.01 -7.88
N GLU A 44 -8.75 -0.69 -7.85
CA GLU A 44 -9.40 0.04 -6.77
C GLU A 44 -10.86 -0.36 -6.56
N ILE A 45 -11.63 -0.56 -7.64
CA ILE A 45 -13.02 -1.02 -7.54
C ILE A 45 -13.09 -2.42 -6.92
N ILE A 46 -12.18 -3.32 -7.29
CA ILE A 46 -12.13 -4.69 -6.74
C ILE A 46 -11.74 -4.65 -5.25
N GLU A 47 -10.76 -3.82 -4.88
CA GLU A 47 -10.36 -3.63 -3.48
C GLU A 47 -11.51 -3.08 -2.64
N ASP A 48 -12.26 -2.09 -3.14
CA ASP A 48 -13.43 -1.53 -2.46
C ASP A 48 -14.50 -2.61 -2.20
N ILE A 49 -14.75 -3.50 -3.17
CA ILE A 49 -15.70 -4.61 -3.01
C ILE A 49 -15.19 -5.63 -1.99
N LEU A 50 -13.91 -6.00 -2.03
CA LEU A 50 -13.32 -6.93 -1.07
C LEU A 50 -13.36 -6.36 0.35
N ASN A 51 -12.99 -5.10 0.53
CA ASN A 51 -13.04 -4.39 1.81
C ASN A 51 -14.48 -4.30 2.35
N THR A 52 -15.45 -3.97 1.49
CA THR A 52 -16.87 -3.91 1.87
C THR A 52 -17.38 -5.28 2.35
N ARG A 53 -16.82 -6.37 1.84
CA ARG A 53 -17.15 -7.74 2.26
C ARG A 53 -16.36 -8.24 3.48
N GLY A 54 -15.43 -7.44 4.01
CA GLY A 54 -14.54 -7.84 5.10
C GLY A 54 -13.46 -8.84 4.69
N GLU A 55 -13.18 -8.96 3.40
CA GLU A 55 -12.11 -9.81 2.87
C GLU A 55 -10.78 -9.03 2.85
N LYS A 56 -9.68 -9.70 3.21
CA LYS A 56 -8.35 -9.08 3.20
C LYS A 56 -7.83 -8.91 1.78
N THR A 57 -7.50 -7.68 1.39
CA THR A 57 -6.91 -7.40 0.07
C THR A 57 -5.42 -7.77 0.01
N ILE A 58 -4.87 -7.85 -1.20
CA ILE A 58 -3.43 -8.10 -1.40
C ILE A 58 -2.59 -6.93 -0.87
N LYS A 59 -3.08 -5.68 -0.95
CA LYS A 59 -2.38 -4.53 -0.35
C LYS A 59 -2.27 -4.65 1.16
N GLU A 60 -3.34 -5.03 1.85
CA GLU A 60 -3.30 -5.26 3.30
C GLU A 60 -2.33 -6.39 3.67
N SER A 61 -2.37 -7.49 2.91
CA SER A 61 -1.45 -8.62 3.12
C SER A 61 0.01 -8.23 2.93
N ARG A 62 0.32 -7.35 1.97
CA ARG A 62 1.67 -6.81 1.76
C ARG A 62 2.10 -5.83 2.86
N LEU A 63 1.20 -4.97 3.32
CA LEU A 63 1.47 -4.06 4.43
C LEU A 63 1.74 -4.81 5.72
N ASP A 64 0.97 -5.86 6.02
CA ASP A 64 1.20 -6.74 7.16
C ASP A 64 2.56 -7.43 7.07
N LEU A 65 2.96 -7.87 5.86
CA LEU A 65 4.29 -8.45 5.64
C LEU A 65 5.41 -7.43 5.91
N VAL A 66 5.33 -6.23 5.34
CA VAL A 66 6.32 -5.15 5.58
C VAL A 66 6.38 -4.79 7.05
N ARG A 67 5.24 -4.64 7.70
CA ARG A 67 5.16 -4.31 9.13
C ARG A 67 5.75 -5.42 9.99
N ASN A 68 5.54 -6.69 9.65
CA ASN A 68 6.16 -7.82 10.32
C ASN A 68 7.68 -7.88 10.07
N PHE A 69 8.15 -7.51 8.88
CA PHE A 69 9.57 -7.36 8.58
C PHE A 69 10.21 -6.23 9.40
N GLU A 70 9.61 -5.05 9.43
CA GLU A 70 10.08 -3.91 10.25
C GLU A 70 10.12 -4.29 11.73
N ARG A 71 9.06 -4.95 12.22
CA ARG A 71 9.00 -5.43 13.61
C ARG A 71 10.11 -6.43 13.87
N SER A 72 10.33 -7.38 12.97
CA SER A 72 11.41 -8.37 13.10
C SER A 72 12.79 -7.72 13.07
N LEU A 73 13.03 -6.76 12.17
CA LEU A 73 14.28 -6.00 12.09
C LEU A 73 14.53 -5.15 13.33
N SER A 74 13.48 -4.55 13.89
CA SER A 74 13.56 -3.75 15.13
C SER A 74 13.83 -4.61 16.37
N ILE A 75 13.39 -5.88 16.35
CA ILE A 75 13.51 -6.81 17.48
C ILE A 75 14.83 -7.60 17.43
N SER A 76 15.36 -7.95 16.25
CA SER A 76 16.33 -9.04 16.14
C SER A 76 17.79 -8.69 15.83
N THR A 77 18.20 -7.43 15.61
CA THR A 77 19.63 -7.13 15.40
C THR A 77 20.16 -5.84 16.08
N PRO A 78 21.38 -5.87 16.66
CA PRO A 78 22.08 -4.67 17.14
C PRO A 78 22.28 -3.62 16.03
N MET A 79 22.31 -4.04 14.76
CA MET A 79 22.39 -3.19 13.58
C MET A 79 21.14 -2.29 13.40
N GLY A 80 19.95 -2.79 13.74
CA GLY A 80 18.70 -2.01 13.70
C GLY A 80 18.61 -0.94 14.80
N ARG A 81 19.23 -1.20 15.96
CA ARG A 81 19.41 -0.17 17.02
C ARG A 81 20.43 0.89 16.60
N LEU A 82 21.48 0.51 15.89
CA LEU A 82 22.48 1.45 15.37
C LEU A 82 21.91 2.37 14.29
N SER A 83 21.11 1.85 13.35
CA SER A 83 20.49 2.69 12.32
C SER A 83 19.51 3.72 12.90
N ALA A 84 18.70 3.34 13.89
CA ALA A 84 17.83 4.26 14.60
C ALA A 84 18.62 5.40 15.30
N ASN A 85 19.76 5.05 15.92
CA ASN A 85 20.65 6.06 16.54
C ASN A 85 21.34 6.95 15.50
N ILE A 86 21.73 6.43 14.34
CA ILE A 86 22.33 7.22 13.24
C ILE A 86 21.32 8.22 12.69
N ILE A 87 20.07 7.78 12.46
CA ILE A 87 18.98 8.66 11.99
C ILE A 87 18.71 9.78 13.01
N SER A 88 18.72 9.45 14.32
CA SER A 88 18.56 10.45 15.38
C SER A 88 19.73 11.46 15.40
N PHE A 89 20.96 11.02 15.18
CA PHE A 89 22.14 11.89 15.11
C PHE A 89 22.09 12.84 13.91
N ILE A 90 21.70 12.34 12.73
CA ILE A 90 21.56 13.15 11.51
C ILE A 90 20.46 14.19 11.70
N SER A 91 19.33 13.82 12.29
CA SER A 91 18.23 14.74 12.57
C SER A 91 18.66 15.89 13.50
N CYS A 92 19.37 15.59 14.59
CA CYS A 92 19.93 16.61 15.48
C CYS A 92 20.94 17.54 14.77
N PHE A 93 21.79 16.99 13.91
CA PHE A 93 22.78 17.78 13.16
C PHE A 93 22.12 18.73 12.17
N VAL A 94 21.13 18.25 11.40
CA VAL A 94 20.35 19.08 10.47
C VAL A 94 19.60 20.18 11.21
N MET A 95 18.96 19.85 12.35
CA MET A 95 18.25 20.85 13.17
C MET A 95 19.21 21.91 13.73
N SER A 96 20.43 21.51 14.11
CA SER A 96 21.47 22.44 14.57
C SER A 96 21.95 23.38 13.47
N MET A 97 22.14 22.88 12.24
CA MET A 97 22.54 23.68 11.08
C MET A 97 21.47 24.69 10.67
N VAL A 98 20.19 24.30 10.75
CA VAL A 98 19.03 25.17 10.50
C VAL A 98 18.91 26.27 11.56
N ASN A 99 19.24 25.99 12.81
CA ASN A 99 19.23 27.00 13.87
C ASN A 99 20.42 27.97 13.80
N SER A 100 21.56 27.55 13.24
CA SER A 100 22.72 28.45 13.00
C SER A 100 22.54 29.37 11.79
N THR A 101 21.66 29.04 10.84
CA THR A 101 21.36 29.88 9.65
C THR A 101 20.28 30.94 9.91
N LYS A 102 19.65 30.93 11.09
CA LYS A 102 18.65 31.91 11.54
C LYS A 102 19.17 32.98 12.50
N ARG A 103 20.51 33.14 12.61
CA ARG A 103 21.14 34.22 13.39
C ARG A 103 21.78 35.25 12.48
#